data_AF-A0AAV9CDB1-F1
#
_entry.id   AF-A0AAV9CDB1-F1
#
_cell.length_a   1.000
_cell.length_b   1.000
_cell.length_c   1.000
_cell.angle_alpha   90.00
_cell.angle_beta   90.00
_cell.angle_gamma   90.00
#
_symmetry.space_group_name_H-M   'P 1'
#
loop_
_entity.id
_entity.type
_entity.pdbx_description
1 polymer ?
#
loop_
_entity_poly.entity_id
_entity_poly.type
_entity_poly.pdbx_seq_one_letter_code
_entity_poly.pdbx_strand_id
1 'polypeptide(L)'
;MRDIMHDDNYLLKKYAKVFCSKKSIRILYDQVPFDQNSSTDMIKATSSLQFHAPNGVLIDQGTSKRIKGKVFDILLSEHVKQNVVQLGNDFYLQKVGIAQGSLISSFLCSFYYGHLERSIIFPFIEKTEELVQFESYGVEGNQYVEYPRDCADEQGGVILKKKEMVCSHGNQYKDNGSVMMSNGGLKNASLLPKYVWLRLIDDFLFISTSKKQATSFLARMRRGFREYNCYMNEGKFGMNFDIESQSGSLSNRVHISEDGTLFLSWSGLLINCCTMEIQADYTRYLGISISSTLTVPAQSKSCYHLKKKLCDYMRPKCHPIF
;
A
#
# COMPACT_ATOMS: atom_id res chain seq x y z
N MET A 1 -16.02 -0.20 -5.95
CA MET A 1 -16.43 1.18 -5.58
C MET A 1 -17.69 1.18 -4.73
N ARG A 2 -18.73 0.41 -5.08
CA ARG A 2 -19.92 0.22 -4.24
C ARG A 2 -19.61 -0.29 -2.82
N ASP A 3 -18.51 -1.03 -2.66
CA ASP A 3 -18.06 -1.54 -1.35
C ASP A 3 -17.23 -0.52 -0.54
N ILE A 4 -17.03 0.69 -1.05
CA ILE A 4 -16.20 1.73 -0.43
C ILE A 4 -17.02 3.01 -0.19
N MET A 5 -17.87 3.39 -1.15
CA MET A 5 -18.72 4.56 -1.09
C MET A 5 -20.17 4.09 -0.88
N HIS A 6 -20.61 4.08 0.38
CA HIS A 6 -21.94 3.57 0.75
C HIS A 6 -23.02 4.64 0.84
N ASP A 7 -22.63 5.92 0.97
CA ASP A 7 -23.57 6.99 1.25
C ASP A 7 -24.15 7.60 -0.02
N ASP A 8 -25.45 7.80 -0.04
CA ASP A 8 -26.14 8.50 -1.13
C ASP A 8 -25.75 9.99 -1.20
N ASN A 9 -25.27 10.55 -0.10
CA ASN A 9 -24.90 11.96 0.00
C ASN A 9 -23.69 12.15 0.93
N TYR A 10 -22.77 12.98 0.46
CA TYR A 10 -21.60 13.43 1.21
C TYR A 10 -21.71 14.92 1.49
N LEU A 11 -21.28 15.35 2.68
CA LEU A 11 -21.28 16.75 3.07
C LEU A 11 -19.84 17.27 3.09
N LEU A 12 -19.61 18.38 2.43
CA LEU A 12 -18.36 19.13 2.49
C LEU A 12 -18.56 20.42 3.26
N LYS A 13 -17.78 20.64 4.30
CA LYS A 13 -17.80 21.89 5.07
C LYS A 13 -16.69 22.82 4.59
N LYS A 14 -16.97 24.11 4.49
CA LYS A 14 -16.00 25.12 4.08
C LYS A 14 -15.23 25.66 5.29
N TYR A 15 -13.91 25.70 5.17
CA TYR A 15 -13.01 26.28 6.17
C TYR A 15 -12.18 27.39 5.54
N ALA A 16 -11.89 28.42 6.33
CA ALA A 16 -10.90 29.44 5.99
C ALA A 16 -9.65 29.26 6.87
N LYS A 17 -8.49 29.15 6.24
CA LYS A 17 -7.17 29.15 6.89
C LYS A 17 -6.62 30.56 6.81
N VAL A 18 -6.53 31.23 7.96
CA VAL A 18 -5.96 32.57 8.05
C VAL A 18 -4.55 32.45 8.59
N PHE A 19 -3.57 32.86 7.79
CA PHE A 19 -2.17 32.90 8.17
C PHE A 19 -1.76 34.35 8.42
N CYS A 20 -1.32 34.63 9.64
CA CYS A 20 -0.78 35.94 9.99
C CYS A 20 0.75 35.87 10.00
N SER A 21 1.37 36.69 9.15
CA SER A 21 2.81 36.96 9.20
C SER A 21 3.05 38.40 9.64
N LYS A 22 4.27 38.72 10.09
CA LYS A 22 4.63 40.09 10.50
C LYS A 22 4.38 41.18 9.43
N LYS A 23 4.21 40.80 8.16
CA LYS A 23 4.09 41.72 7.01
C LYS A 23 2.83 41.55 6.18
N SER A 24 2.04 40.50 6.39
CA SER A 24 0.86 40.21 5.57
C SER A 24 -0.07 39.20 6.22
N ILE A 25 -1.36 39.32 5.90
CA ILE A 25 -2.38 38.31 6.20
C ILE A 25 -2.70 37.59 4.89
N ARG A 26 -2.74 36.25 4.92
CA ARG A 26 -3.18 35.42 3.80
C ARG A 26 -4.35 34.56 4.24
N ILE A 27 -5.39 34.48 3.40
CA ILE A 27 -6.57 33.66 3.65
C ILE A 27 -6.67 32.63 2.52
N LEU A 28 -6.71 31.34 2.87
CA LEU A 28 -6.97 30.25 1.95
C LEU A 28 -8.29 29.58 2.31
N TYR A 29 -9.04 29.13 1.32
CA TYR A 29 -10.29 28.39 1.56
C TYR A 29 -10.11 26.94 1.14
N ASP A 30 -10.61 26.04 1.96
CA ASP A 30 -10.65 24.61 1.67
C ASP A 30 -12.01 24.01 2.02
N GLN A 31 -12.28 22.83 1.46
CA GLN A 31 -13.47 22.04 1.75
C GLN A 31 -13.05 20.69 2.31
N VAL A 32 -13.65 20.31 3.44
CA VAL A 32 -13.34 19.04 4.11
C VAL A 32 -14.61 18.20 4.23
N PRO A 33 -14.54 16.89 3.91
CA PRO A 33 -15.63 15.96 4.20
C PRO A 33 -15.99 15.97 5.70
N PHE A 34 -17.29 15.94 5.99
CA PHE A 34 -17.82 16.03 7.34
C PHE A 34 -18.97 15.03 7.53
N ASP A 35 -18.99 14.36 8.68
CA ASP A 35 -20.05 13.47 9.11
C ASP A 35 -20.82 14.12 10.26
N GLN A 36 -22.13 14.30 10.10
CA GLN A 36 -22.99 14.94 11.11
C GLN A 36 -23.00 14.21 12.46
N ASN A 37 -22.58 12.94 12.48
CA ASN A 37 -22.64 12.09 13.67
C ASN A 37 -21.34 12.07 14.50
N SER A 38 -20.29 12.79 14.10
CA SER A 38 -18.95 12.66 14.71
C SER A 38 -18.51 13.89 15.49
N SER A 39 -18.43 13.85 16.82
CA SER A 39 -17.97 14.99 17.64
C SER A 39 -16.48 15.40 17.45
N THR A 40 -15.73 14.75 16.55
CA THR A 40 -14.28 14.95 16.32
C THR A 40 -13.94 15.74 15.05
N ASP A 41 -14.93 16.44 14.49
CA ASP A 41 -14.84 17.09 13.17
C ASP A 41 -13.71 18.10 13.04
N MET A 42 -13.46 18.90 14.09
CA MET A 42 -12.44 19.93 14.04
C MET A 42 -11.02 19.34 14.03
N ILE A 43 -10.81 18.20 14.69
CA ILE A 43 -9.52 17.49 14.73
C ILE A 43 -9.27 16.77 13.39
N LYS A 44 -10.32 16.18 12.80
CA LYS A 44 -10.25 15.60 11.45
C LYS A 44 -10.01 16.67 10.39
N ALA A 45 -10.59 17.86 10.57
CA ALA A 45 -10.35 18.99 9.70
C ALA A 45 -8.92 19.51 9.81
N THR A 46 -8.38 19.71 11.03
CA THR A 46 -7.00 20.20 11.18
C THR A 46 -5.96 19.26 10.59
N SER A 47 -6.13 17.94 10.73
CA SER A 47 -5.24 16.93 10.14
C SER A 47 -5.37 16.87 8.61
N SER A 48 -6.61 16.83 8.08
CA SER A 48 -6.87 16.81 6.63
C SER A 48 -6.38 18.07 5.92
N LEU A 49 -6.40 19.21 6.62
CA LEU A 49 -5.97 20.50 6.11
C LEU A 49 -4.47 20.76 6.29
N GLN A 50 -3.73 19.82 6.91
CA GLN A 50 -2.30 19.93 7.27
C GLN A 50 -1.98 21.26 7.96
N PHE A 51 -2.85 21.70 8.87
CA PHE A 51 -2.75 23.01 9.48
C PHE A 51 -1.77 23.00 10.65
N HIS A 52 -0.48 23.23 10.36
CA HIS A 52 0.60 23.26 11.36
C HIS A 52 1.27 24.63 11.51
N ALA A 53 0.56 25.73 11.20
CA ALA A 53 1.14 27.06 11.30
C ALA A 53 1.04 27.60 12.75
N PRO A 54 2.17 27.96 13.39
CA PRO A 54 2.17 28.46 14.77
C PRO A 54 1.42 29.79 14.95
N ASN A 55 1.20 30.54 13.85
CA ASN A 55 0.45 31.82 13.83
C ASN A 55 -0.72 31.77 12.85
N GLY A 56 -1.44 30.65 12.81
CA GLY A 56 -2.61 30.47 11.97
C GLY A 56 -3.89 30.32 12.77
N VAL A 57 -5.01 30.85 12.25
CA VAL A 57 -6.36 30.56 12.73
C VAL A 57 -7.12 29.78 11.67
N LEU A 58 -7.79 28.70 12.09
CA LEU A 58 -8.74 27.96 11.25
C LEU A 58 -10.16 28.39 11.62
N ILE A 59 -10.93 28.85 10.64
CA ILE A 59 -12.29 29.36 10.83
C ILE A 59 -13.26 28.47 10.07
N ASP A 60 -14.14 27.80 10.81
CA ASP A 60 -15.32 27.14 10.25
C ASP A 60 -16.27 28.20 9.67
N GLN A 61 -16.59 28.09 8.38
CA GLN A 61 -17.46 29.06 7.71
C GLN A 61 -18.95 28.80 7.94
N GLY A 62 -19.32 27.76 8.70
CA GLY A 62 -20.71 27.39 8.99
C GLY A 62 -21.52 26.94 7.77
N THR A 63 -20.88 26.83 6.61
CA THR A 63 -21.52 26.47 5.34
C THR A 63 -21.12 25.06 4.94
N SER A 64 -22.11 24.28 4.49
CA SER A 64 -21.91 22.94 3.97
C SER A 64 -22.49 22.80 2.57
N LYS A 65 -21.80 22.03 1.73
CA LYS A 65 -22.23 21.64 0.39
C LYS A 65 -22.56 20.16 0.40
N ARG A 66 -23.76 19.81 -0.04
CA ARG A 66 -24.17 18.43 -0.27
C ARG A 66 -23.76 17.98 -1.67
N ILE A 67 -23.09 16.84 -1.74
CA ILE A 67 -22.72 16.17 -2.99
C ILE A 67 -23.40 14.82 -3.01
N LYS A 68 -24.15 14.54 -4.08
CA LYS A 68 -24.79 13.22 -4.27
C LYS A 68 -23.71 12.19 -4.60
N GLY A 69 -23.81 10.99 -4.03
CA GLY A 69 -22.91 9.86 -4.29
C GLY A 69 -22.74 9.57 -5.79
N LYS A 70 -23.85 9.62 -6.54
CA LYS A 70 -23.86 9.44 -8.01
C LYS A 70 -22.90 10.38 -8.78
N VAL A 71 -22.64 11.58 -8.25
CA VAL A 71 -21.70 12.52 -8.89
C VAL A 71 -20.28 11.96 -8.84
N PHE A 72 -19.89 11.30 -7.74
CA PHE A 72 -18.59 10.65 -7.63
C PHE A 72 -18.44 9.49 -8.61
N ASP A 73 -19.49 8.68 -8.79
CA ASP A 73 -19.47 7.58 -9.77
C ASP A 73 -19.24 8.09 -11.20
N ILE A 74 -19.92 9.18 -11.57
CA ILE A 74 -19.75 9.81 -12.89
C ILE A 74 -18.33 10.34 -13.04
N LEU A 75 -17.86 11.16 -12.10
CA LEU A 75 -16.54 11.79 -12.17
C LEU A 75 -15.41 10.77 -12.15
N LEU A 76 -15.52 9.71 -11.34
CA LEU A 76 -14.50 8.67 -11.33
C LEU A 76 -14.55 7.83 -12.60
N SER A 77 -15.75 7.48 -13.08
CA SER A 77 -15.88 6.74 -14.34
C SER A 77 -15.29 7.52 -15.50
N GLU A 78 -15.56 8.82 -15.59
CA GLU A 78 -14.95 9.72 -16.56
C GLU A 78 -13.42 9.75 -16.41
N HIS A 79 -12.92 9.97 -15.18
CA HIS A 79 -11.49 10.01 -14.91
C HIS A 79 -10.73 8.74 -15.36
N VAL A 80 -11.31 7.57 -15.10
CA VAL A 80 -10.65 6.28 -15.38
C VAL A 80 -10.88 5.84 -16.83
N LYS A 81 -12.05 6.10 -17.42
CA LYS A 81 -12.43 5.53 -18.73
C LYS A 81 -12.36 6.51 -19.89
N GLN A 82 -12.32 7.81 -19.63
CA GLN A 82 -12.36 8.86 -20.65
C GLN A 82 -11.05 9.66 -20.71
N ASN A 83 -9.93 8.99 -20.43
CA ASN A 83 -8.61 9.61 -20.57
C ASN A 83 -8.16 9.63 -22.05
N VAL A 84 -8.33 10.79 -22.68
CA VAL A 84 -7.86 11.06 -24.05
C VAL A 84 -6.47 11.69 -24.01
N VAL A 85 -5.53 11.07 -24.71
CA VAL A 85 -4.14 11.52 -24.83
C VAL A 85 -3.90 12.00 -26.26
N GLN A 86 -3.36 13.20 -26.41
CA GLN A 86 -2.94 13.73 -27.71
C GLN A 86 -1.45 13.45 -27.90
N LEU A 87 -1.08 12.82 -29.00
CA LEU A 87 0.31 12.60 -29.41
C LEU A 87 0.49 13.15 -30.83
N GLY A 88 1.21 14.27 -30.95
CA GLY A 88 1.27 15.02 -32.19
C GLY A 88 -0.11 15.56 -32.58
N ASN A 89 -0.60 15.17 -33.76
CA ASN A 89 -1.91 15.58 -34.27
C ASN A 89 -3.02 14.56 -33.98
N ASP A 90 -2.68 13.39 -33.44
CA ASP A 90 -3.60 12.28 -33.24
C ASP A 90 -4.09 12.21 -31.79
N PHE A 91 -5.34 11.74 -31.63
CA PHE A 91 -5.99 11.54 -30.34
C PHE A 91 -6.19 10.06 -30.06
N TYR A 92 -5.80 9.62 -28.87
CA TYR A 92 -5.89 8.24 -28.42
C TYR A 92 -6.70 8.16 -27.13
N LEU A 93 -7.54 7.14 -27.00
CA LEU A 93 -8.26 6.87 -25.76
C LEU A 93 -7.56 5.72 -25.01
N GLN A 94 -7.08 5.99 -23.79
CA GLN A 94 -6.51 4.95 -22.94
C GLN A 94 -7.59 3.92 -22.59
N LYS A 95 -7.35 2.65 -22.94
CA LYS A 95 -8.29 1.54 -22.68
C LYS A 95 -7.96 0.74 -21.43
N VAL A 96 -6.67 0.64 -21.09
CA VAL A 96 -6.17 -0.20 -20.00
C VAL A 96 -5.33 0.63 -19.04
N GLY A 97 -5.57 0.42 -17.76
CA GLY A 97 -4.87 1.11 -16.67
C GLY A 97 -5.45 2.47 -16.33
N ILE A 98 -4.81 3.11 -15.35
CA ILE A 98 -5.17 4.43 -14.83
C ILE A 98 -4.14 5.44 -15.36
N ALA A 99 -4.59 6.63 -15.72
CA ALA A 99 -3.72 7.69 -16.22
C ALA A 99 -2.64 8.05 -15.19
N GLN A 100 -1.37 7.91 -15.57
CA GLN A 100 -0.24 8.33 -14.74
C GLN A 100 -0.19 9.87 -14.68
N GLY A 101 0.21 10.40 -13.53
CA GLY A 101 0.23 11.85 -13.27
C GLY A 101 -1.09 12.41 -12.71
N SER A 102 -2.16 11.61 -12.66
CA SER A 102 -3.36 11.97 -11.90
C SER A 102 -3.08 11.98 -10.40
N LEU A 103 -3.56 13.01 -9.70
CA LEU A 103 -3.45 13.15 -8.24
C LEU A 103 -4.07 11.97 -7.47
N ILE A 104 -5.07 11.30 -8.06
CA ILE A 104 -5.77 10.16 -7.43
C ILE A 104 -5.32 8.79 -7.94
N SER A 105 -4.41 8.75 -8.94
CA SER A 105 -3.98 7.48 -9.54
C SER A 105 -3.37 6.51 -8.54
N SER A 106 -2.48 6.96 -7.66
CA SER A 106 -1.85 6.13 -6.62
C SER A 106 -2.86 5.57 -5.62
N PHE A 107 -3.88 6.37 -5.28
CA PHE A 107 -4.98 5.94 -4.40
C PHE A 107 -5.80 4.85 -5.07
N LEU A 108 -6.26 5.08 -6.30
CA LEU A 108 -7.03 4.10 -7.08
C LEU A 108 -6.25 2.81 -7.33
N CYS A 109 -4.96 2.91 -7.64
CA CYS A 109 -4.05 1.78 -7.75
C CYS A 109 -4.00 0.98 -6.44
N SER A 110 -3.90 1.67 -5.30
CA SER A 110 -3.92 1.04 -3.98
C SER A 110 -5.24 0.35 -3.65
N PHE A 111 -6.38 0.89 -4.10
CA PHE A 111 -7.68 0.20 -3.98
C PHE A 111 -7.76 -1.04 -4.86
N TYR A 112 -7.29 -0.93 -6.09
CA TYR A 112 -7.30 -2.02 -7.04
C TYR A 112 -6.50 -3.22 -6.50
N TYR A 113 -5.26 -2.98 -6.07
CA TYR A 113 -4.46 -4.01 -5.42
C TYR A 113 -5.02 -4.43 -4.06
N GLY A 114 -5.60 -3.51 -3.28
CA GLY A 114 -6.28 -3.85 -2.03
C GLY A 114 -7.46 -4.81 -2.20
N HIS A 115 -8.17 -4.72 -3.32
CA HIS A 115 -9.20 -5.69 -3.68
C HIS A 115 -8.59 -7.02 -4.13
N LEU A 116 -7.50 -7.03 -4.90
CA LEU A 116 -6.78 -8.26 -5.25
C LEU A 116 -6.27 -9.00 -4.00
N GLU A 117 -5.72 -8.24 -3.06
CA GLU A 117 -5.18 -8.75 -1.80
C GLU A 117 -6.24 -9.49 -0.99
N ARG A 118 -7.38 -8.82 -0.74
CA ARG A 118 -8.46 -9.37 0.08
C ARG A 118 -9.21 -10.50 -0.60
N SER A 119 -9.39 -10.42 -1.91
CA SER A 119 -10.24 -11.38 -2.64
C SER A 119 -9.47 -12.62 -3.07
N ILE A 120 -8.16 -12.54 -3.30
CA ILE A 120 -7.36 -13.65 -3.84
C ILE A 120 -6.14 -13.96 -2.98
N ILE A 121 -5.29 -12.97 -2.69
CA ILE A 121 -3.96 -13.25 -2.11
C ILE A 121 -4.06 -13.74 -0.67
N PHE A 122 -4.78 -13.04 0.21
CA PHE A 122 -4.89 -13.43 1.63
C PHE A 122 -5.59 -14.78 1.80
N PRO A 123 -6.73 -15.06 1.13
CA PRO A 123 -7.33 -16.39 1.17
C PRO A 123 -6.38 -17.49 0.70
N PHE A 124 -5.55 -17.23 -0.32
CA PHE A 124 -4.55 -18.18 -0.79
C PHE A 124 -3.47 -18.44 0.28
N ILE A 125 -2.91 -17.38 0.89
CA ILE A 125 -1.87 -17.51 1.91
C ILE A 125 -2.38 -18.28 3.13
N GLU A 126 -3.58 -17.95 3.63
CA GLU A 126 -4.22 -18.63 4.76
C GLU A 126 -4.41 -20.13 4.49
N LYS A 127 -4.95 -20.49 3.31
CA LYS A 127 -5.13 -21.88 2.92
C LYS A 127 -3.80 -22.64 2.82
N THR A 128 -2.74 -22.01 2.33
CA THR A 128 -1.41 -22.64 2.30
C THR A 128 -0.82 -22.86 3.68
N GLU A 129 -1.15 -22.00 4.65
CA GLU A 129 -0.69 -22.13 6.03
C GLU A 129 -1.33 -23.34 6.71
N GLU A 130 -2.64 -23.52 6.54
CA GLU A 130 -3.38 -24.67 7.08
C GLU A 130 -2.78 -25.99 6.58
N LEU A 131 -2.53 -26.09 5.27
CA LEU A 131 -1.95 -27.29 4.64
C LEU A 131 -0.56 -27.63 5.19
N VAL A 132 0.29 -26.63 5.42
CA VAL A 132 1.63 -26.82 6.00
C VAL A 132 1.55 -27.30 7.46
N GLN A 133 0.52 -26.89 8.20
CA GLN A 133 0.31 -27.38 9.58
C GLN A 133 -0.12 -28.84 9.61
N PHE A 134 -1.02 -29.28 8.72
CA PHE A 134 -1.46 -30.68 8.67
C PHE A 134 -0.30 -31.65 8.41
N GLU A 135 0.65 -31.29 7.54
CA GLU A 135 1.85 -32.11 7.29
C GLU A 135 2.77 -32.21 8.52
N SER A 136 2.81 -31.18 9.36
CA SER A 136 3.67 -31.15 10.56
C SER A 136 3.16 -32.06 11.69
N TYR A 137 1.89 -32.49 11.64
CA TYR A 137 1.27 -33.36 12.66
C TYR A 137 1.26 -34.86 12.29
N GLY A 138 1.92 -35.26 11.20
CA GLY A 138 2.20 -36.67 10.90
C GLY A 138 1.00 -37.45 10.38
N VAL A 139 0.85 -37.48 9.05
CA VAL A 139 0.23 -38.60 8.35
C VAL A 139 1.21 -39.03 7.26
N GLU A 140 1.98 -40.08 7.53
CA GLU A 140 2.71 -40.81 6.49
C GLU A 140 1.68 -41.53 5.61
N GLY A 141 1.30 -40.85 4.52
CA GLY A 141 0.54 -41.44 3.42
C GLY A 141 1.04 -40.84 2.13
N ASN A 142 1.48 -41.68 1.20
CA ASN A 142 1.82 -41.31 -0.18
C ASN A 142 0.60 -40.74 -0.93
N GLN A 143 0.17 -39.53 -0.57
CA GLN A 143 -0.79 -38.75 -1.33
C GLN A 143 -0.09 -37.46 -1.76
N TYR A 144 0.03 -37.28 -3.07
CA TYR A 144 0.36 -36.00 -3.65
C TYR A 144 -0.60 -34.94 -3.08
N VAL A 145 -0.08 -34.06 -2.22
CA VAL A 145 -0.86 -32.94 -1.69
C VAL A 145 -1.05 -31.95 -2.82
N GLU A 146 -2.25 -31.93 -3.38
CA GLU A 146 -2.61 -31.05 -4.47
C GLU A 146 -2.85 -29.64 -3.92
N TYR A 147 -1.89 -28.74 -4.15
CA TYR A 147 -2.03 -27.33 -3.79
C TYR A 147 -3.30 -26.74 -4.42
N PRO A 148 -3.95 -25.74 -3.78
CA PRO A 148 -5.24 -25.22 -4.21
C PRO A 148 -5.26 -24.92 -5.72
N ARG A 149 -6.10 -25.67 -6.47
CA ARG A 149 -6.55 -25.25 -7.79
C ARG A 149 -7.67 -24.21 -7.61
N ASP A 150 -7.61 -23.14 -8.39
CA ASP A 150 -8.60 -22.07 -8.34
C ASP A 150 -9.99 -22.58 -8.77
N CYS A 151 -11.03 -22.22 -8.01
CA CYS A 151 -12.42 -22.27 -8.46
C CYS A 151 -12.66 -21.14 -9.47
N ALA A 152 -12.22 -21.30 -10.73
CA ALA A 152 -12.53 -20.32 -11.79
C ALA A 152 -12.65 -20.92 -13.21
N ASP A 153 -12.63 -22.25 -13.35
CA ASP A 153 -12.76 -22.93 -14.65
C ASP A 153 -14.01 -23.83 -14.75
N GLU A 154 -15.10 -23.53 -14.03
CA GLU A 154 -16.40 -24.19 -14.26
C GLU A 154 -17.42 -23.26 -14.91
N GLN A 155 -17.74 -23.59 -16.15
CA GLN A 155 -18.89 -23.08 -16.89
C GLN A 155 -20.19 -23.53 -16.20
N GLY A 156 -20.98 -22.57 -15.73
CA GLY A 156 -22.41 -22.73 -15.44
C GLY A 156 -22.77 -23.46 -14.14
N GLY A 157 -23.21 -22.72 -13.11
CA GLY A 157 -23.82 -23.31 -11.92
C GLY A 157 -24.25 -22.28 -10.88
N VAL A 158 -25.42 -22.47 -10.29
CA VAL A 158 -26.22 -21.50 -9.53
C VAL A 158 -25.58 -21.05 -8.20
N ILE A 159 -25.55 -19.74 -7.96
CA ILE A 159 -25.17 -19.13 -6.67
C ILE A 159 -26.30 -19.35 -5.65
N LEU A 160 -26.04 -20.20 -4.64
CA LEU A 160 -26.82 -20.21 -3.40
C LEU A 160 -26.31 -19.11 -2.46
N LYS A 161 -27.12 -18.08 -2.30
CA LYS A 161 -26.99 -17.09 -1.22
C LYS A 161 -26.99 -17.80 0.14
N LYS A 162 -26.02 -17.51 0.99
CA LYS A 162 -26.25 -17.52 2.43
C LYS A 162 -25.75 -16.21 3.03
N LYS A 163 -26.72 -15.48 3.59
CA LYS A 163 -26.59 -14.21 4.28
C LYS A 163 -26.01 -14.46 5.68
N GLU A 164 -25.08 -13.59 6.05
CA GLU A 164 -24.82 -12.98 7.36
C GLU A 164 -24.75 -13.87 8.61
N MET A 165 -23.61 -13.77 9.31
CA MET A 165 -23.67 -13.36 10.72
C MET A 165 -22.60 -12.31 11.00
N VAL A 166 -23.10 -11.13 11.36
CA VAL A 166 -22.40 -9.97 11.88
C VAL A 166 -21.98 -10.26 13.32
N CYS A 167 -20.78 -9.82 13.69
CA CYS A 167 -20.56 -9.17 14.98
C CYS A 167 -19.66 -7.96 14.74
N SER A 168 -20.30 -6.78 14.75
CA SER A 168 -19.69 -5.48 14.91
C SER A 168 -20.03 -4.92 16.29
N HIS A 169 -19.23 -3.94 16.70
CA HIS A 169 -19.39 -2.93 17.77
C HIS A 169 -18.65 -3.24 19.09
N GLY A 170 -17.82 -2.34 19.62
CA GLY A 170 -17.47 -0.99 19.14
C GLY A 170 -16.46 -0.29 20.06
N ASN A 171 -15.83 0.76 19.50
CA ASN A 171 -15.33 2.03 20.10
C ASN A 171 -14.80 1.98 21.56
N GLN A 172 -13.66 2.54 21.96
CA GLN A 172 -13.10 3.86 21.65
C GLN A 172 -11.81 4.06 22.50
N TYR A 173 -10.90 4.95 22.06
CA TYR A 173 -9.85 5.67 22.82
C TYR A 173 -8.46 5.07 23.12
N LYS A 174 -7.49 5.90 22.71
CA LYS A 174 -6.15 6.21 23.24
C LYS A 174 -4.97 5.36 22.80
N ASP A 175 -4.21 5.98 21.91
CA ASP A 175 -2.75 5.91 21.89
C ASP A 175 -2.21 6.13 23.32
N ASN A 176 -1.57 5.09 23.84
CA ASN A 176 -0.46 5.08 24.80
C ASN A 176 -0.14 3.61 25.06
N GLY A 177 1.13 3.23 24.90
CA GLY A 177 1.60 1.87 25.04
C GLY A 177 1.10 1.20 26.32
N SER A 178 0.51 0.01 26.18
CA SER A 178 0.56 -1.09 27.14
C SER A 178 -0.28 -2.24 26.61
N VAL A 179 0.36 -3.40 26.50
CA VAL A 179 -0.27 -4.68 26.20
C VAL A 179 -1.22 -5.03 27.35
N MET A 180 -2.53 -5.11 27.10
CA MET A 180 -3.48 -5.69 28.04
C MET A 180 -3.88 -7.10 27.58
N MET A 181 -3.44 -8.09 28.36
CA MET A 181 -3.83 -9.49 28.26
C MET A 181 -5.18 -9.70 28.95
N SER A 182 -6.17 -10.23 28.24
CA SER A 182 -7.40 -10.76 28.86
C SER A 182 -7.19 -12.23 29.24
N ASN A 183 -7.34 -12.52 30.54
CA ASN A 183 -7.31 -13.87 31.09
C ASN A 183 -8.53 -14.69 30.65
N GLY A 184 -8.28 -15.71 29.83
CA GLY A 184 -9.17 -16.82 29.54
C GLY A 184 -8.29 -18.02 29.18
N GLY A 185 -8.33 -19.07 30.01
CA GLY A 185 -7.32 -20.11 30.04
C GLY A 185 -7.21 -20.99 28.78
N LEU A 186 -5.95 -21.33 28.50
CA LEU A 186 -5.42 -22.54 27.87
C LEU A 186 -5.20 -22.54 26.33
N LYS A 187 -3.89 -22.60 25.99
CA LYS A 187 -3.21 -22.88 24.70
C LYS A 187 -2.70 -21.68 23.88
N ASN A 188 -1.88 -20.80 24.48
CA ASN A 188 -1.18 -19.73 23.74
C ASN A 188 0.31 -20.04 23.52
N ALA A 189 0.61 -20.99 22.63
CA ALA A 189 1.98 -21.22 22.14
C ALA A 189 2.19 -20.80 20.66
N SER A 190 1.22 -20.12 20.01
CA SER A 190 1.30 -19.81 18.57
C SER A 190 0.72 -18.45 18.19
N LEU A 191 1.09 -17.38 18.90
CA LEU A 191 0.63 -16.01 18.60
C LEU A 191 1.64 -15.16 17.81
N LEU A 192 2.77 -15.74 17.41
CA LEU A 192 3.71 -15.08 16.51
C LEU A 192 3.20 -15.14 15.07
N PRO A 193 3.17 -14.02 14.33
CA PRO A 193 2.82 -14.04 12.92
C PRO A 193 3.83 -14.91 12.17
N LYS A 194 3.34 -15.96 11.50
CA LYS A 194 4.18 -16.91 10.75
C LYS A 194 4.74 -16.33 9.45
N TYR A 195 4.12 -15.26 8.97
CA TYR A 195 4.52 -14.52 7.79
C TYR A 195 4.26 -13.02 7.97
N VAL A 196 4.92 -12.23 7.13
CA VAL A 196 4.73 -10.80 6.99
C VAL A 196 4.48 -10.49 5.51
N TRP A 197 3.44 -9.70 5.24
CA TRP A 197 3.10 -9.19 3.92
C TRP A 197 3.21 -7.67 3.92
N LEU A 198 3.98 -7.14 2.98
CA LEU A 198 4.18 -5.71 2.78
C LEU A 198 3.94 -5.37 1.32
N ARG A 199 3.21 -4.27 1.08
CA ARG A 199 2.99 -3.71 -0.24
C ARG A 199 3.24 -2.22 -0.26
N LEU A 200 3.98 -1.76 -1.25
CA LEU A 200 4.09 -0.36 -1.63
C LEU A 200 3.66 -0.21 -3.09
N ILE A 201 2.42 0.23 -3.32
CA ILE A 201 1.80 0.32 -4.65
C ILE A 201 1.84 -1.03 -5.37
N ASP A 202 2.80 -1.25 -6.26
CA ASP A 202 3.01 -2.43 -7.10
C ASP A 202 4.18 -3.32 -6.62
N ASP A 203 4.98 -2.85 -5.66
CA ASP A 203 6.07 -3.62 -5.07
C ASP A 203 5.57 -4.43 -3.86
N PHE A 204 5.77 -5.75 -3.91
CA PHE A 204 5.38 -6.69 -2.86
C PHE A 204 6.61 -7.29 -2.17
N LEU A 205 6.53 -7.47 -0.85
CA LEU A 205 7.51 -8.21 -0.05
C LEU A 205 6.77 -9.20 0.84
N PHE A 206 7.10 -10.48 0.68
CA PHE A 206 6.57 -11.57 1.47
C PHE A 206 7.70 -12.26 2.22
N ILE A 207 7.57 -12.32 3.54
CA ILE A 207 8.54 -12.98 4.44
C ILE A 207 7.78 -14.08 5.15
N SER A 208 8.28 -15.31 5.11
CA SER A 208 7.66 -16.44 5.80
C SER A 208 8.72 -17.26 6.52
N THR A 209 8.32 -17.82 7.67
CA THR A 209 9.11 -18.81 8.41
C THR A 209 9.09 -20.20 7.76
N SER A 210 8.25 -20.41 6.73
CA SER A 210 8.10 -21.68 6.01
C SER A 210 8.52 -21.55 4.55
N LYS A 211 9.59 -22.26 4.16
CA LYS A 211 10.05 -22.36 2.76
C LYS A 211 8.94 -22.87 1.83
N LYS A 212 8.13 -23.83 2.29
CA LYS A 212 7.00 -24.38 1.52
C LYS A 212 5.94 -23.31 1.23
N GLN A 213 5.58 -22.51 2.25
CA GLN A 213 4.63 -21.41 2.08
C GLN A 213 5.17 -20.36 1.10
N ALA A 214 6.42 -19.93 1.26
CA ALA A 214 7.06 -18.97 0.37
C ALA A 214 7.16 -19.48 -1.08
N THR A 215 7.47 -20.76 -1.28
CA THR A 215 7.53 -21.40 -2.60
C THR A 215 6.15 -21.46 -3.27
N SER A 216 5.13 -21.86 -2.51
CA SER A 216 3.74 -21.90 -3.00
C SER A 216 3.24 -20.50 -3.37
N PHE A 217 3.53 -19.51 -2.52
CA PHE A 217 3.21 -18.11 -2.79
C PHE A 217 3.89 -17.60 -4.07
N LEU A 218 5.19 -17.85 -4.23
CA LEU A 218 5.91 -17.47 -5.44
C LEU A 218 5.31 -18.13 -6.68
N ALA A 219 5.00 -19.42 -6.63
CA ALA A 219 4.33 -20.11 -7.73
C ALA A 219 2.98 -19.46 -8.08
N ARG A 220 2.21 -19.02 -7.07
CA ARG A 220 0.96 -18.29 -7.28
C ARG A 220 1.18 -16.94 -7.94
N MET A 221 2.19 -16.19 -7.53
CA MET A 221 2.53 -14.89 -8.12
C MET A 221 2.99 -15.02 -9.59
N ARG A 222 3.80 -16.04 -9.90
CA ARG A 222 4.27 -16.33 -11.27
C ARG A 222 3.14 -16.66 -12.24
N ARG A 223 2.11 -17.37 -11.77
CA ARG A 223 0.88 -17.62 -12.57
C ARG A 223 0.12 -16.34 -12.91
N GLY A 224 0.33 -15.27 -12.14
CA GLY A 224 -0.36 -13.98 -12.30
C GLY A 224 -1.83 -14.03 -11.91
N PHE A 225 -2.52 -12.91 -12.09
CA PHE A 225 -3.92 -12.71 -11.73
C PHE A 225 -4.67 -12.17 -12.95
N ARG A 226 -5.16 -13.09 -13.80
CA ARG A 226 -5.76 -12.76 -15.11
C ARG A 226 -6.94 -11.81 -15.00
N GLU A 227 -7.85 -12.04 -14.05
CA GLU A 227 -9.01 -11.17 -13.81
C GLU A 227 -8.62 -9.73 -13.45
N TYR A 228 -7.45 -9.57 -12.84
CA TYR A 228 -6.91 -8.28 -12.46
C TYR A 228 -5.89 -7.75 -13.48
N ASN A 229 -5.64 -8.47 -14.59
CA ASN A 229 -4.60 -8.13 -15.56
C ASN A 229 -3.24 -7.83 -14.89
N CYS A 230 -2.93 -8.52 -13.80
CA CYS A 230 -1.70 -8.33 -13.01
C CYS A 230 -0.77 -9.51 -13.24
N TYR A 231 0.49 -9.20 -13.59
CA TYR A 231 1.51 -10.21 -13.86
C TYR A 231 2.79 -9.83 -13.14
N MET A 232 3.51 -10.85 -12.65
CA MET A 232 4.80 -10.64 -12.01
C MET A 232 5.86 -10.32 -13.07
N ASN A 233 6.73 -9.35 -12.77
CA ASN A 233 7.88 -9.08 -13.62
C ASN A 233 9.00 -10.09 -13.30
N GLU A 234 9.13 -11.12 -14.14
CA GLU A 234 10.14 -12.18 -14.01
C GLU A 234 11.58 -11.63 -14.03
N GLY A 235 11.81 -10.44 -14.58
CA GLY A 235 13.13 -9.79 -14.56
C GLY A 235 13.39 -8.96 -13.32
N LYS A 236 12.45 -8.81 -12.38
CA LYS A 236 12.56 -7.93 -11.21
C LYS A 236 12.35 -8.63 -9.85
N PHE A 237 12.02 -9.91 -9.83
CA PHE A 237 11.82 -10.62 -8.56
C PHE A 237 13.15 -11.04 -7.91
N GLY A 238 13.11 -11.32 -6.61
CA GLY A 238 14.21 -11.86 -5.84
C GLY A 238 13.70 -12.76 -4.70
N MET A 239 14.50 -13.74 -4.31
CA MET A 239 14.19 -14.70 -3.24
C MET A 239 15.46 -15.21 -2.57
N ASN A 240 15.42 -15.53 -1.28
CA ASN A 240 16.59 -15.98 -0.54
C ASN A 240 16.71 -17.51 -0.41
N PHE A 241 16.04 -18.30 -1.26
CA PHE A 241 16.05 -19.76 -1.20
C PHE A 241 16.01 -20.39 -2.60
N ASP A 242 16.53 -21.61 -2.71
CA ASP A 242 16.51 -22.37 -3.96
C ASP A 242 15.15 -23.04 -4.20
N ILE A 243 14.71 -23.04 -5.46
CA ILE A 243 13.55 -23.78 -5.94
C ILE A 243 14.06 -25.03 -6.67
N GLU A 244 13.72 -26.22 -6.17
CA GLU A 244 14.17 -27.52 -6.71
C GLU A 244 13.53 -27.91 -8.06
N SER A 245 12.75 -27.02 -8.68
CA SER A 245 11.99 -27.29 -9.90
C SER A 245 12.27 -26.25 -11.00
N GLN A 246 12.86 -26.77 -12.08
CA GLN A 246 13.10 -26.17 -13.40
C GLN A 246 14.50 -25.58 -13.64
N SER A 247 15.19 -26.26 -14.55
CA SER A 247 16.46 -26.00 -15.22
C SER A 247 16.45 -24.74 -16.10
N GLY A 248 16.06 -23.60 -15.52
CA GLY A 248 16.21 -22.28 -16.11
C GLY A 248 16.94 -21.38 -15.13
N SER A 249 17.94 -20.64 -15.60
CA SER A 249 18.62 -19.60 -14.81
C SER A 249 17.58 -18.58 -14.35
N LEU A 250 17.04 -18.77 -13.15
CA LEU A 250 16.14 -17.82 -12.53
C LEU A 250 16.98 -16.60 -12.15
N SER A 251 16.61 -15.43 -12.67
CA SER A 251 17.23 -14.18 -12.28
C SER A 251 16.86 -13.90 -10.82
N ASN A 252 17.71 -14.34 -9.90
CA ASN A 252 17.56 -14.00 -8.50
C ASN A 252 18.24 -12.66 -8.25
N ARG A 253 17.48 -11.55 -8.17
CA ARG A 253 18.03 -10.20 -7.89
C ARG A 253 18.44 -10.00 -6.42
N VAL A 254 18.82 -11.07 -5.74
CA VAL A 254 19.44 -10.97 -4.42
C VAL A 254 20.85 -10.41 -4.59
N HIS A 255 21.14 -9.39 -3.80
CA HIS A 255 22.49 -8.84 -3.70
C HIS A 255 23.30 -9.71 -2.76
N ILE A 256 24.44 -10.20 -3.24
CA ILE A 256 25.39 -10.98 -2.44
C ILE A 256 26.57 -10.07 -2.14
N SER A 257 26.81 -9.84 -0.85
CA SER A 257 27.98 -9.08 -0.38
C SER A 257 29.24 -9.94 -0.46
N GLU A 258 30.42 -9.32 -0.35
CA GLU A 258 31.73 -9.99 -0.45
C GLU A 258 31.91 -11.10 0.61
N ASP A 259 31.25 -10.95 1.76
CA ASP A 259 31.20 -11.92 2.86
C ASP A 259 30.17 -13.05 2.65
N GLY A 260 29.46 -13.07 1.51
CA GLY A 260 28.41 -14.04 1.21
C GLY A 260 27.05 -13.69 1.81
N THR A 261 26.91 -12.55 2.48
CA THR A 261 25.63 -12.12 3.07
C THR A 261 24.62 -11.77 1.97
N LEU A 262 23.40 -12.31 2.10
CA LEU A 262 22.30 -12.11 1.15
C LEU A 262 21.42 -10.93 1.54
N PHE A 263 21.17 -10.04 0.58
CA PHE A 263 20.27 -8.89 0.73
C PHE A 263 19.17 -8.88 -0.32
N LEU A 264 17.93 -8.72 0.13
CA LEU A 264 16.78 -8.43 -0.74
C LEU A 264 16.59 -6.92 -0.87
N SER A 265 16.44 -6.44 -2.11
CA SER A 265 16.10 -5.05 -2.37
C SER A 265 14.59 -4.85 -2.39
N TRP A 266 14.09 -3.86 -1.66
CA TRP A 266 12.66 -3.49 -1.66
C TRP A 266 12.49 -2.00 -1.41
N SER A 267 11.81 -1.30 -2.33
CA SER A 267 11.48 0.14 -2.20
C SER A 267 12.68 1.06 -1.91
N GLY A 268 13.89 0.68 -2.37
CA GLY A 268 15.12 1.44 -2.13
C GLY A 268 15.82 1.16 -0.80
N LEU A 269 15.44 0.07 -0.14
CA LEU A 269 16.08 -0.49 1.04
C LEU A 269 16.72 -1.84 0.67
N LEU A 270 17.77 -2.22 1.38
CA LEU A 270 18.34 -3.56 1.42
C LEU A 270 17.99 -4.20 2.75
N ILE A 271 17.50 -5.43 2.70
CA ILE A 271 17.07 -6.21 3.85
C ILE A 271 18.00 -7.42 3.96
N ASN A 272 18.75 -7.53 5.05
CA ASN A 272 19.58 -8.69 5.33
C ASN A 272 18.68 -9.92 5.55
N CYS A 273 18.86 -10.95 4.73
CA CYS A 273 17.98 -12.13 4.74
C CYS A 273 18.16 -13.02 5.99
N CYS A 274 19.24 -12.82 6.75
CA CYS A 274 19.55 -13.59 7.96
C CYS A 274 19.25 -12.80 9.23
N THR A 275 19.71 -11.54 9.31
CA THR A 275 19.58 -10.71 10.52
C THR A 275 18.33 -9.84 10.53
N MET A 276 17.65 -9.69 9.38
CA MET A 276 16.54 -8.74 9.17
C MET A 276 16.93 -7.27 9.37
N GLU A 277 18.22 -6.94 9.41
CA GLU A 277 18.69 -5.56 9.42
C GLU A 277 18.32 -4.86 8.11
N ILE A 278 17.90 -3.61 8.23
CA ILE A 278 17.45 -2.78 7.12
C ILE A 278 18.43 -1.64 6.92
N GLN A 279 18.87 -1.45 5.68
CA GLN A 279 19.74 -0.34 5.31
C GLN A 279 19.27 0.32 4.01
N ALA A 280 19.72 1.54 3.75
CA ALA A 280 19.40 2.23 2.51
C ALA A 280 20.19 1.64 1.32
N ASP A 281 19.50 1.42 0.20
CA ASP A 281 20.14 0.98 -1.04
C ASP A 281 20.74 2.18 -1.79
N TYR A 282 22.04 2.39 -1.58
CA TYR A 282 22.81 3.42 -2.28
C TYR A 282 23.35 2.96 -3.64
N THR A 283 23.28 1.67 -3.97
CA THR A 283 23.81 1.13 -5.24
C THR A 283 23.11 1.72 -6.45
N ARG A 284 21.84 2.12 -6.29
CA ARG A 284 21.02 2.82 -7.30
C ARG A 284 21.59 4.17 -7.75
N TYR A 285 22.49 4.76 -6.96
CA TYR A 285 23.15 6.03 -7.30
C TYR A 285 24.56 5.82 -7.86
N LEU A 286 25.06 4.59 -7.95
CA LEU A 286 26.38 4.30 -8.47
C LEU A 286 26.48 4.77 -9.93
N GLY A 287 27.46 5.62 -10.22
CA GLY A 287 27.64 6.22 -11.54
C GLY A 287 26.69 7.39 -11.87
N ILE A 288 25.78 7.77 -10.97
CA ILE A 288 24.89 8.92 -11.15
C ILE A 288 25.51 10.15 -10.48
N SER A 289 25.64 11.25 -11.22
CA SER A 289 26.05 12.53 -10.64
C SER A 289 25.02 13.02 -9.64
N ILE A 290 25.45 13.41 -8.44
CA ILE A 290 24.58 14.01 -7.41
C ILE A 290 23.79 15.20 -7.97
N SER A 291 24.40 15.97 -8.88
CA SER A 291 23.74 17.11 -9.54
C SER A 291 22.47 16.71 -10.30
N SER A 292 22.40 15.49 -10.84
CA SER A 292 21.23 14.94 -11.51
C SER A 292 20.13 14.47 -10.57
N THR A 293 20.43 14.36 -9.26
CA THR A 293 19.48 13.90 -8.23
C THR A 293 18.81 15.04 -7.47
N LEU A 294 19.25 16.29 -7.66
CA LEU A 294 18.79 17.45 -6.91
C LEU A 294 18.33 18.59 -7.82
N THR A 295 17.10 19.06 -7.61
CA THR A 295 16.62 20.30 -8.22
C THR A 295 16.77 21.45 -7.23
N VAL A 296 17.64 22.42 -7.56
CA VAL A 296 17.89 23.62 -6.75
C VAL A 296 17.38 24.85 -7.49
N PRO A 297 16.54 25.69 -6.86
CA PRO A 297 16.13 26.96 -7.45
C PRO A 297 17.34 27.86 -7.77
N ALA A 298 17.43 28.31 -9.03
CA ALA A 298 18.50 29.19 -9.48
C ALA A 298 18.35 30.65 -8.99
N GLN A 299 17.17 31.04 -8.52
CA GLN A 299 16.88 32.41 -8.08
C GLN A 299 16.84 32.52 -6.56
N SER A 300 17.51 33.55 -6.01
CA SER A 300 17.48 33.98 -4.61
C SER A 300 17.86 32.91 -3.57
N LYS A 301 18.97 33.12 -2.86
CA LYS A 301 19.43 32.25 -1.76
C LYS A 301 19.63 30.78 -2.15
N SER A 302 20.11 30.51 -3.37
CA SER A 302 20.32 29.14 -3.87
C SER A 302 21.17 28.27 -2.94
N CYS A 303 22.20 28.82 -2.28
CA CYS A 303 22.99 28.09 -1.29
C CYS A 303 22.18 27.67 -0.05
N TYR A 304 21.27 28.53 0.42
CA TYR A 304 20.35 28.17 1.52
C TYR A 304 19.38 27.07 1.08
N HIS A 305 18.82 27.19 -0.12
CA HIS A 305 17.91 26.18 -0.67
C HIS A 305 18.63 24.85 -0.92
N LEU A 306 19.87 24.86 -1.41
CA LEU A 306 20.71 23.69 -1.57
C LEU A 306 20.99 23.04 -0.21
N LYS A 307 21.44 23.81 0.80
CA LYS A 307 21.65 23.30 2.16
C LYS A 307 20.38 22.63 2.70
N LYS A 308 19.24 23.31 2.59
CA LYS A 308 17.96 22.76 3.03
C LYS A 308 17.59 21.48 2.28
N LYS A 309 17.73 21.46 0.95
CA LYS A 309 17.44 20.30 0.10
C LYS A 309 18.34 19.11 0.43
N LEU A 310 19.62 19.33 0.68
CA LEU A 310 20.55 18.27 1.11
C LEU A 310 20.13 17.68 2.46
N CYS A 311 19.79 18.53 3.43
CA CYS A 311 19.27 18.07 4.72
C CYS A 311 17.94 17.31 4.58
N ASP A 312 16.99 17.83 3.79
CA ASP A 312 15.69 17.19 3.59
C ASP A 312 15.82 15.85 2.85
N TYR A 313 16.78 15.73 1.91
CA TYR A 313 17.09 14.48 1.22
C TYR A 313 17.71 13.42 2.13
N MET A 314 18.59 13.84 3.05
CA MET A 314 19.23 12.93 4.00
C MET A 314 18.31 12.56 5.17
N ARG A 315 17.39 13.45 5.58
CA ARG A 315 16.50 13.25 6.74
C ARG A 315 15.80 11.88 6.76
N PRO A 316 15.12 11.40 5.69
CA PRO A 316 14.47 10.08 5.72
C PRO A 316 15.45 8.90 5.67
N LYS A 317 16.73 9.15 5.34
CA LYS A 317 17.80 8.13 5.26
C LYS A 317 18.65 8.06 6.52
N CYS A 318 18.57 9.07 7.38
CA CYS A 318 19.19 9.07 8.68
C CYS A 318 18.34 8.25 9.64
N HIS A 319 18.96 7.31 10.35
CA HIS A 319 18.32 6.66 11.49
C HIS A 319 18.12 7.73 12.57
N PRO A 320 16.91 7.92 13.12
CA PRO A 320 16.73 8.77 14.28
C PRO A 320 17.48 8.11 15.44
N ILE A 321 18.70 8.56 15.69
CA ILE A 321 19.42 8.27 16.92
C ILE A 321 18.79 9.21 17.95
N PHE A 322 17.82 8.68 18.70
CA PHE A 322 17.20 9.35 19.83
C PHE A 322 18.20 9.48 20.98
#